data_AF-A0A7V9SKB7-F1
#
_entry.id   AF-A0A7V9SKB7-F1
#
_cell.length_a   1.000
_cell.length_b   1.000
_cell.length_c   1.000
_cell.angle_alpha   90.00
_cell.angle_beta   90.00
_cell.angle_gamma   90.00
#
_symmetry.space_group_name_H-M   'P 1'
#
loop_
_entity.id
_entity.type
_entity.pdbx_description
1 polymer ?
#
loop_
_entity_poly.entity_id
_entity_poly.type
_entity_poly.pdbx_seq_one_letter_code
_entity_poly.pdbx_strand_id
1 'polypeptide(L)' 'MSWPLLPPSYEQQLGHARRVEFASDRRIRVRNKASYRLAHWPIWIFVFFIAPGQLTIDLFERGFDGRMALWLGLVIAGTG' A
#
# COMPACT_ATOMS: atom_id res chain seq x y z
N MET A 1 -3.94 32.94 5.96
CA MET A 1 -4.04 31.60 5.35
C MET A 1 -4.78 30.71 6.34
N SER A 2 -6.11 30.58 6.22
CA SER A 2 -6.92 29.71 7.08
C SER A 2 -6.95 28.32 6.46
N TRP A 3 -6.37 27.33 7.15
CA TRP A 3 -6.52 25.94 6.75
C TRP A 3 -7.97 25.50 7.05
N PRO A 4 -8.68 24.83 6.13
CA PRO A 4 -10.01 24.33 6.43
C PRO A 4 -9.93 23.28 7.54
N LEU A 5 -10.69 23.48 8.62
CA LEU A 5 -10.74 22.59 9.79
C LEU A 5 -11.29 21.19 9.45
N LEU A 6 -12.03 21.07 8.35
CA LEU A 6 -12.61 19.81 7.88
C LEU A 6 -12.02 19.44 6.51
N PRO A 7 -11.58 18.18 6.32
CA PRO A 7 -11.10 17.74 5.03
C PRO A 7 -12.22 17.81 3.97
N PRO A 8 -11.89 18.00 2.67
CA PRO A 8 -12.87 18.13 1.58
C PRO A 8 -13.81 16.93 1.39
N SER A 9 -13.51 15.81 2.06
CA SER A 9 -14.31 14.59 2.06
C SER A 9 -15.51 14.64 3.00
N TYR A 10 -15.59 15.61 3.92
CA TYR A 10 -16.75 15.80 4.77
C TYR A 10 -17.83 16.60 4.03
N GLU A 11 -19.07 16.31 4.37
CA GLU A 11 -20.22 17.02 3.82
C GLU A 11 -20.15 18.51 4.19
N GLN A 12 -19.95 19.37 3.18
CA GLN A 12 -19.88 20.80 3.37
C GLN A 12 -21.22 21.41 2.99
N GLN A 13 -21.87 22.01 3.98
CA GLN A 13 -23.08 22.80 3.80
C GLN A 13 -22.75 24.27 4.08
N LEU A 14 -22.84 25.10 3.05
CA LEU A 14 -22.64 26.55 3.13
C LEU A 14 -24.02 27.21 3.11
N GLY A 15 -24.60 27.44 4.29
CA GLY A 15 -25.98 27.92 4.43
C GLY A 15 -26.99 26.88 3.93
N HIS A 16 -27.71 27.18 2.85
CA HIS A 16 -28.67 26.25 2.22
C HIS A 16 -28.07 25.40 1.08
N ALA A 17 -26.84 25.69 0.66
CA ALA A 17 -26.19 24.95 -0.42
C ALA A 17 -25.47 23.71 0.14
N ARG A 18 -25.82 22.53 -0.39
CA ARG A 18 -25.15 21.24 -0.10
C ARG A 18 -24.32 20.83 -1.30
N ARG A 19 -23.06 20.45 -1.07
CA ARG A 19 -22.21 19.88 -2.13
C ARG A 19 -22.74 18.50 -2.52
N VAL A 20 -23.36 18.39 -3.69
CA VAL A 20 -23.82 17.12 -4.28
C VAL A 20 -22.77 16.65 -5.28
N GLU A 21 -22.04 15.57 -4.97
CA GLU A 21 -21.16 14.89 -5.93
C GLU A 21 -21.88 13.66 -6.49
N PHE A 22 -22.14 13.63 -7.80
CA PHE A 22 -22.66 12.43 -8.45
C PHE A 22 -21.57 11.35 -8.53
N ALA A 23 -21.95 10.09 -8.33
CA ALA A 23 -21.01 8.96 -8.44
C ALA A 23 -20.33 8.91 -9.82
N SER A 24 -21.04 9.32 -10.87
CA SER A 24 -20.58 9.43 -12.25
C SER A 24 -19.47 10.47 -12.46
N ASP A 25 -19.48 11.54 -11.66
CA ASP A 25 -18.48 12.61 -11.72
C ASP A 25 -17.22 12.28 -10.91
N ARG A 26 -17.25 11.19 -10.13
CA ARG A 26 -16.11 10.75 -9.33
C ARG A 26 -15.01 10.22 -10.26
N ARG A 27 -13.84 10.88 -10.25
CA ARG A 27 -12.67 10.40 -10.98
C ARG A 27 -12.15 9.08 -10.38
N ILE A 28 -12.60 7.95 -10.93
CA ILE A 28 -12.11 6.62 -10.55
C ILE A 28 -10.66 6.49 -11.04
N ARG A 29 -9.75 6.14 -10.12
CA ARG A 29 -8.36 5.90 -10.49
C ARG A 29 -8.24 4.52 -11.11
N VAL A 30 -7.72 4.46 -12.34
CA VAL A 30 -7.47 3.21 -13.07
C VAL A 30 -6.23 2.47 -12.53
N ARG A 31 -5.34 3.17 -11.81
CA ARG A 31 -4.15 2.59 -11.17
C ARG A 31 -3.97 3.03 -9.73
N ASN A 32 -3.40 2.15 -8.92
CA ASN A 32 -2.95 2.47 -7.57
C ASN A 32 -1.79 3.48 -7.61
N LYS A 33 -1.73 4.33 -6.58
CA LYS A 33 -0.64 5.30 -6.43
C LYS A 33 0.67 4.54 -6.24
N ALA A 34 1.76 5.07 -6.81
CA ALA A 34 3.10 4.50 -6.59
C ALA A 34 3.44 4.43 -5.09
N SER A 35 3.08 5.47 -4.32
CA SER A 35 3.26 5.47 -2.86
C SER A 35 2.51 4.35 -2.16
N TYR A 36 1.33 3.97 -2.65
CA TYR A 36 0.58 2.83 -2.11
C TYR A 36 1.33 1.52 -2.39
N ARG A 37 1.82 1.32 -3.62
CA ARG A 37 2.58 0.11 -3.99
C ARG A 37 3.85 -0.05 -3.14
N LEU A 38 4.61 1.03 -2.98
CA LEU A 38 5.83 1.04 -2.15
C LEU A 38 5.52 0.81 -0.66
N ALA A 39 4.45 1.41 -0.14
CA ALA A 39 4.06 1.21 1.26
C ALA A 39 3.63 -0.24 1.58
N HIS A 40 3.26 -1.03 0.56
CA HIS A 40 2.89 -2.43 0.73
C HIS A 40 4.06 -3.40 0.64
N TRP A 41 5.25 -2.96 0.22
CA TRP A 41 6.44 -3.82 0.15
C TRP A 41 6.73 -4.58 1.44
N PRO A 42 6.68 -3.96 2.65
CA PRO A 42 6.95 -4.69 3.89
C PRO A 42 6.00 -5.88 4.09
N ILE A 43 4.72 -5.70 3.78
CA ILE A 43 3.71 -6.76 3.88
C ILE A 43 4.00 -7.88 2.88
N TRP A 44 4.29 -7.55 1.63
CA TRP A 44 4.60 -8.55 0.61
C TRP A 44 5.86 -9.35 0.95
N ILE A 45 6.94 -8.69 1.37
CA ILE A 45 8.17 -9.34 1.81
C ILE A 45 7.85 -10.30 2.97
N PHE A 46 7.08 -9.85 3.96
CA PHE A 46 6.68 -10.70 5.09
C PHE A 46 5.89 -11.94 4.64
N VAL A 47 4.87 -11.77 3.79
CA VAL A 47 4.04 -12.88 3.29
C VAL A 47 4.88 -13.88 2.48
N PHE A 48 5.75 -13.41 1.58
CA PHE A 48 6.56 -14.29 0.74
C PHE A 48 7.72 -14.95 1.47
N PHE A 49 8.10 -14.48 2.66
CA PHE A 49 9.06 -15.16 3.50
C PHE A 49 8.37 -16.20 4.41
N ILE A 50 7.17 -15.91 4.90
CA ILE A 50 6.41 -16.81 5.78
C ILE A 50 5.69 -17.92 5.03
N ALA A 51 5.04 -17.62 3.90
CA ALA A 51 4.23 -18.60 3.16
C ALA A 51 5.02 -19.85 2.71
N PRO A 52 6.30 -19.76 2.30
CA PRO A 52 7.11 -20.94 2.00
C PRO A 52 7.54 -21.74 3.23
N GLY A 53 7.40 -21.23 4.45
CA GLY A 53 7.76 -21.87 5.73
C GLY A 53 9.26 -22.10 5.94
N GLN A 54 9.96 -22.62 4.93
CA GLN A 54 11.34 -23.06 5.01
C GLN A 54 12.35 -21.91 5.08
N LEU A 55 12.16 -20.82 4.33
CA LEU A 55 13.13 -19.71 4.34
C LEU A 55 13.13 -18.93 5.66
N THR A 56 11.98 -18.74 6.31
CA THR A 56 11.94 -18.13 7.65
C THR A 56 12.58 -19.04 8.69
N ILE A 57 12.33 -20.36 8.64
CA ILE A 57 12.95 -21.31 9.57
C ILE A 57 14.47 -21.37 9.36
N ASP A 58 14.92 -21.53 8.11
CA ASP A 58 16.34 -21.54 7.77
C ASP A 58 17.05 -20.24 8.16
N LEU A 59 16.36 -19.08 8.08
CA LEU A 59 16.92 -17.80 8.52
C LEU A 59 17.24 -17.81 10.02
N PHE A 60 16.39 -18.41 10.84
CA PHE A 60 16.62 -18.52 12.29
C PHE A 60 17.57 -19.67 12.65
N GLU A 61 17.60 -20.76 11.89
CA GLU A 61 18.47 -21.91 12.15
C GLU A 61 19.91 -21.72 11.66
N ARG A 62 20.09 -21.11 10.49
CA ARG A 62 21.37 -21.08 9.75
C ARG A 62 21.85 -19.66 9.43
N GLY A 63 20.96 -18.66 9.56
CA GLY A 63 21.24 -17.27 9.22
C GLY A 63 20.86 -16.91 7.79
N PHE A 64 21.21 -15.69 7.37
CA PHE A 64 20.89 -15.17 6.05
C PHE A 64 21.82 -15.74 4.97
N ASP A 65 21.26 -16.38 3.95
CA ASP A 65 22.02 -17.04 2.88
C ASP A 65 21.80 -16.41 1.49
N GLY A 66 22.52 -16.91 0.48
CA GLY A 66 22.41 -16.42 -0.89
C GLY A 66 21.06 -16.73 -1.56
N ARG A 67 20.35 -17.79 -1.15
CA ARG A 67 19.00 -18.10 -1.66
C ARG A 67 18.00 -17.06 -1.16
N MET A 68 18.08 -16.66 0.10
CA MET A 68 17.23 -15.62 0.69
C MET A 68 17.49 -14.27 0.02
N ALA A 69 18.74 -13.94 -0.29
CA ALA A 69 19.06 -12.71 -1.04
C ALA A 69 18.45 -12.72 -2.44
N LEU A 70 18.57 -13.84 -3.17
CA LEU A 70 18.01 -13.99 -4.51
C LEU A 70 16.48 -13.96 -4.49
N TRP A 71 15.87 -14.63 -3.51
CA TRP A 71 14.42 -14.62 -3.31
C TRP A 71 13.90 -13.22 -2.94
N LEU A 72 14.57 -12.51 -2.04
CA LEU A 72 14.24 -11.13 -1.68
C LEU A 72 14.29 -10.22 -2.91
N GLY A 73 15.32 -10.33 -3.75
CA GLY A 73 15.43 -9.58 -4.99
C GLY A 73 14.24 -9.85 -5.94
N LEU A 74 13.82 -11.11 -6.05
CA LEU A 74 12.69 -11.52 -6.88
C LEU A 74 11.36 -10.94 -6.37
N VAL A 75 11.13 -10.98 -5.05
CA VAL A 75 9.93 -10.41 -4.42
C VAL A 75 9.88 -8.89 -4.59
N ILE A 76 11.00 -8.19 -4.39
CA ILE A 76 11.09 -6.73 -4.58
C ILE A 76 10.78 -6.35 -6.03
N ALA A 77 11.34 -7.09 -6.99
CA ALA A 77 11.11 -6.85 -8.41
C ALA A 77 9.67 -7.17 -8.86
N GLY A 78 9.06 -8.22 -8.31
CA GLY A 78 7.73 -8.68 -8.71
C GLY A 78 6.56 -7.92 -8.07
N THR A 79 6.76 -7.28 -6.91
CA THR A 79 5.66 -6.69 -6.11
C THR A 79 5.62 -5.15 -6.12
N GLY A 80 6.66 -4.50 -6.66
CA GLY A 80 6.80 -3.03 -6.76
C GLY A 80 6.06 -2.35 -7.88
#